data_AF-A0A6M8PSD2-F1
#
_entry.id   AF-A0A6M8PSD2-F1
#
_cell.length_a   1.000
_cell.length_b   1.000
_cell.length_c   1.000
_cell.angle_alpha   90.00
_cell.angle_beta   90.00
_cell.angle_gamma   90.00
#
_symmetry.space_group_name_H-M   'P 1'
#
loop_
_entity.id
_entity.type
_entity.pdbx_description
1 polymer ?
#
loop_
_entity_poly.entity_id
_entity_poly.type
_entity_poly.pdbx_seq_one_letter_code
_entity_poly.pdbx_strand_id
1 'polypeptide(L)'
;GVVGNPSGSKCGTVGIQGIAWSFGGMIFVLVYCTAGISGGHINPAVTFGLFLARKLSLTRAVFYMVMQCLGAICGAGVVKGFQTTLYQGNGGGANSVAPGYTKGDGLGAEIVGTFVLVYTVFSATDAKRSARDSHVP
;
A
#
# COMPACT_ATOMS: atom_id res chain seq x y z
N GLY A 1 -52.83 -2.44 4.86
CA GLY A 1 -51.62 -2.85 4.15
C GLY A 1 -50.52 -1.89 4.52
N VAL A 2 -49.46 -2.38 5.17
CA VAL A 2 -48.36 -1.53 5.64
C VAL A 2 -47.43 -1.30 4.44
N VAL A 3 -47.33 -0.05 3.99
CA VAL A 3 -46.35 0.36 2.98
C VAL A 3 -44.97 0.33 3.63
N GLY A 4 -44.21 -0.73 3.35
CA GLY A 4 -42.82 -0.86 3.77
C GLY A 4 -41.95 0.12 3.00
N ASN A 5 -41.53 1.19 3.66
CA ASN A 5 -40.45 2.07 3.21
C ASN A 5 -39.19 1.24 2.92
N PRO A 6 -38.61 1.27 1.70
CA PRO A 6 -37.34 0.60 1.41
C PRO A 6 -36.23 1.43 2.07
N SER A 7 -36.09 1.24 3.37
CA SER A 7 -34.95 1.70 4.13
C SER A 7 -33.76 0.92 3.59
N GLY A 8 -33.05 1.52 2.64
CA GLY A 8 -31.89 0.94 1.97
C GLY A 8 -30.99 0.23 2.97
N SER A 9 -30.66 -1.02 2.66
CA SER A 9 -29.80 -1.89 3.45
C SER A 9 -28.57 -1.14 3.93
N LYS A 10 -28.57 -0.70 5.19
CA LYS A 10 -27.40 -0.11 5.87
C LYS A 10 -26.28 -1.14 6.11
N CYS A 11 -26.51 -2.40 5.74
CA CYS A 11 -25.51 -3.46 5.67
C CYS A 11 -24.93 -3.57 4.25
N GLY A 12 -24.59 -2.42 3.64
CA GLY A 12 -23.92 -2.36 2.36
C GLY A 12 -22.40 -2.42 2.56
N THR A 13 -21.71 -3.11 1.65
CA THR A 13 -20.25 -2.99 1.47
C THR A 13 -19.83 -1.52 1.57
N VAL A 14 -18.64 -1.26 2.15
CA VAL A 14 -18.07 0.10 2.36
C VAL A 14 -17.88 0.96 1.09
N GLY A 15 -18.33 0.47 -0.07
CA GLY A 15 -18.16 1.07 -1.39
C GLY A 15 -16.70 1.09 -1.84
N ILE A 16 -16.48 1.51 -3.10
CA ILE A 16 -15.13 1.70 -3.63
C ILE A 16 -14.37 2.80 -2.86
N GLN A 17 -15.10 3.77 -2.29
CA GLN A 17 -14.53 4.83 -1.46
C GLN A 17 -13.95 4.28 -0.15
N GLY A 18 -14.62 3.33 0.51
CA GLY A 18 -14.11 2.70 1.72
C GLY A 18 -12.86 1.85 1.46
N ILE A 19 -12.80 1.19 0.30
CA ILE A 19 -11.59 0.49 -0.15
C ILE A 19 -10.42 1.48 -0.29
N ALA A 20 -10.63 2.62 -0.97
CA ALA A 20 -9.60 3.65 -1.13
C ALA A 20 -9.11 4.21 0.22
N TRP A 21 -10.02 4.47 1.17
CA TRP A 21 -9.67 4.89 2.52
C TRP A 21 -8.87 3.85 3.29
N SER A 22 -9.14 2.56 3.06
CA SER A 22 -8.41 1.47 3.73
C SER A 22 -6.95 1.44 3.29
N PHE A 23 -6.67 1.59 1.99
CA PHE A 23 -5.30 1.67 1.48
C PHE A 23 -4.58 2.94 1.98
N GLY A 24 -5.17 4.12 1.78
CA GLY A 24 -4.54 5.38 2.17
C GLY A 24 -4.34 5.53 3.68
N GLY A 25 -5.36 5.15 4.47
CA GLY A 25 -5.35 5.21 5.93
C GLY A 25 -4.31 4.27 6.53
N MET A 26 -4.20 3.04 6.03
CA MET A 26 -3.19 2.10 6.53
C MET A 26 -1.76 2.56 6.19
N ILE A 27 -1.53 3.11 4.99
CA ILE A 27 -0.21 3.69 4.66
C ILE A 27 0.10 4.84 5.62
N PHE A 28 -0.83 5.76 5.87
CA PHE A 28 -0.63 6.88 6.79
C PHE A 28 -0.22 6.40 8.19
N VAL A 29 -0.98 5.46 8.77
CA VAL A 29 -0.70 4.92 10.11
C VAL A 29 0.64 4.19 10.14
N LEU A 30 0.90 3.29 9.18
CA LEU A 30 2.13 2.50 9.15
C LEU A 30 3.36 3.38 8.96
N VAL A 31 3.31 4.36 8.07
CA VAL A 31 4.40 5.33 7.87
C VAL A 31 4.62 6.12 9.15
N TYR A 32 3.57 6.65 9.80
CA TYR A 32 3.71 7.39 11.05
C TYR A 32 4.37 6.54 12.16
N CYS A 33 3.95 5.29 12.31
CA CYS A 33 4.52 4.38 13.32
C CYS A 33 5.96 3.96 13.00
N THR A 34 6.31 3.81 11.73
CA THR A 34 7.60 3.21 11.32
C THR A 34 8.64 4.23 10.84
N ALA A 35 8.27 5.49 10.60
CA ALA A 35 9.17 6.55 10.13
C ALA A 35 10.41 6.70 11.03
N GLY A 36 10.25 6.66 12.35
CA GLY A 36 11.36 6.79 13.30
C GLY A 36 12.26 5.55 13.44
N ILE A 37 11.86 4.40 12.88
CA ILE A 37 12.56 3.12 13.00
C ILE A 37 13.18 2.70 11.67
N SER A 38 12.38 2.66 10.60
CA SER A 38 12.77 2.12 9.29
C SER A 38 12.73 3.15 8.17
N GLY A 39 12.34 4.40 8.45
CA GLY A 39 12.08 5.43 7.44
C GLY A 39 10.70 5.30 6.77
N GLY A 40 9.88 4.32 7.15
CA GLY A 40 8.49 4.23 6.70
C GLY A 40 8.32 3.94 5.21
N HIS A 41 9.20 3.14 4.60
CA HIS A 41 9.14 2.94 3.15
C HIS A 41 7.89 2.17 2.70
N ILE A 42 7.57 1.05 3.38
CA ILE A 42 6.38 0.16 3.21
C ILE A 42 6.14 -0.38 1.77
N ASN A 43 6.82 0.17 0.76
CA ASN A 43 6.63 -0.07 -0.66
C ASN A 43 8.00 -0.21 -1.36
N PRO A 44 8.17 -1.25 -2.21
CA PRO A 44 9.41 -1.46 -2.95
C PRO A 44 9.77 -0.30 -3.88
N ALA A 45 8.79 0.33 -4.53
CA ALA A 45 9.01 1.47 -5.43
C ALA A 45 9.50 2.72 -4.66
N VAL A 46 8.98 2.95 -3.45
CA VAL A 46 9.46 4.02 -2.56
C VAL A 46 10.89 3.72 -2.10
N THR A 47 11.16 2.48 -1.69
CA THR A 47 12.51 2.03 -1.30
C THR A 47 13.51 2.21 -2.46
N PHE A 48 13.10 1.88 -3.68
CA PHE A 48 13.90 2.03 -4.89
C PHE A 48 14.15 3.52 -5.23
N GLY A 49 13.12 4.36 -5.14
CA GLY A 49 13.26 5.80 -5.33
C GLY A 49 14.29 6.42 -4.38
N LEU A 50 14.21 6.09 -3.08
CA LEU A 50 15.17 6.54 -2.07
C LEU A 50 16.58 6.00 -2.30
N PHE A 51 16.70 4.76 -2.80
CA PHE A 51 17.97 4.20 -3.24
C PHE A 51 18.58 4.99 -4.42
N LEU A 52 17.79 5.31 -5.46
CA LEU A 52 18.24 6.13 -6.59
C LEU A 52 18.63 7.56 -6.17
N ALA A 53 17.94 8.12 -5.18
CA ALA A 53 18.29 9.40 -4.56
C ALA A 53 19.54 9.32 -3.65
N ARG A 54 20.22 8.17 -3.60
CA ARG A 54 21.41 7.89 -2.76
C ARG A 54 21.17 8.11 -1.27
N LYS A 55 19.92 7.96 -0.81
CA LYS A 55 19.52 8.06 0.60
C LYS A 55 19.54 6.71 1.33
N LEU A 56 19.72 5.61 0.60
CA LEU A 56 19.73 4.25 1.12
C LEU A 56 20.86 3.43 0.49
N SER A 57 21.52 2.55 1.25
CA SER A 57 22.52 1.63 0.69
C SER A 57 21.86 0.48 -0.09
N LEU A 58 22.54 -0.06 -1.10
CA LEU A 58 22.02 -1.14 -1.96
C LEU A 58 21.57 -2.35 -1.14
N THR A 59 22.41 -2.80 -0.20
CA THR A 59 22.11 -3.95 0.65
C THR A 59 20.83 -3.73 1.46
N ARG A 60 20.66 -2.54 2.07
CA ARG A 60 19.44 -2.20 2.80
C ARG A 60 18.23 -2.15 1.86
N ALA A 61 18.37 -1.57 0.67
CA ALA A 61 17.29 -1.51 -0.31
C ALA A 61 16.77 -2.92 -0.67
N VAL A 62 17.67 -3.85 -0.98
CA VAL A 62 17.32 -5.23 -1.32
C VAL A 62 16.61 -5.93 -0.15
N PHE A 63 17.16 -5.84 1.07
CA PHE A 63 16.51 -6.44 2.24
C PHE A 63 15.11 -5.86 2.50
N TYR A 64 14.94 -4.54 2.36
CA TYR A 64 13.63 -3.90 2.52
C TYR A 64 12.62 -4.43 1.51
N MET A 65 13.00 -4.54 0.23
CA MET A 65 12.11 -5.05 -0.82
C MET A 65 11.70 -6.50 -0.57
N VAL A 66 12.65 -7.36 -0.17
CA VAL A 66 12.35 -8.77 0.14
C VAL A 66 11.39 -8.87 1.32
N MET A 67 11.65 -8.15 2.42
CA MET A 67 10.78 -8.19 3.59
C MET A 67 9.39 -7.61 3.32
N GLN A 68 9.28 -6.58 2.48
CA GLN A 68 7.99 -6.02 2.07
C GLN A 68 7.18 -7.02 1.25
N CYS A 69 7.81 -7.71 0.29
CA CYS A 69 7.14 -8.77 -0.48
C CYS A 69 6.70 -9.93 0.41
N LEU A 70 7.56 -10.38 1.34
CA LEU A 70 7.21 -11.43 2.29
C LEU A 70 6.04 -11.02 3.19
N GLY A 71 6.06 -9.81 3.74
CA GLY A 71 4.96 -9.27 4.54
C GLY A 71 3.64 -9.20 3.78
N ALA A 72 3.67 -8.78 2.51
CA ALA A 72 2.50 -8.75 1.64
C ALA A 72 1.93 -10.16 1.39
N ILE A 73 2.79 -11.15 1.11
CA ILE A 73 2.39 -12.55 0.92
C ILE A 73 1.77 -13.10 2.21
N CYS A 74 2.39 -12.88 3.37
CA CYS A 74 1.86 -13.30 4.66
C CYS A 74 0.49 -12.66 4.94
N GLY A 75 0.34 -11.35 4.71
CA GLY A 75 -0.92 -10.64 4.88
C GLY A 75 -2.04 -11.20 4.01
N ALA A 76 -1.79 -11.39 2.71
CA ALA A 76 -2.74 -12.00 1.78
C ALA A 76 -3.09 -13.44 2.19
N GLY A 77 -2.10 -14.21 2.66
CA GLY A 77 -2.28 -15.57 3.17
C GLY A 77 -3.21 -15.63 4.38
N VAL A 78 -3.07 -14.69 5.33
CA VAL A 78 -3.95 -14.58 6.50
C VAL A 78 -5.40 -14.30 6.08
N VAL A 79 -5.62 -13.36 5.15
CA VAL A 79 -6.98 -13.06 4.64
C VAL A 79 -7.59 -14.29 3.96
N LYS A 80 -6.82 -14.97 3.11
CA LYS A 80 -7.25 -16.22 2.47
C LYS A 80 -7.58 -17.31 3.51
N GLY A 81 -6.79 -17.41 4.57
CA GLY A 81 -7.00 -18.36 5.67
C GLY A 81 -8.32 -18.15 6.40
N PHE A 82 -8.70 -16.89 6.66
CA PHE A 82 -9.97 -16.58 7.32
C PHE A 82 -11.19 -16.78 6.42
N GLN A 83 -11.12 -16.37 5.15
CA GLN A 83 -12.26 -16.36 4.24
C GLN A 83 -11.89 -16.95 2.88
N THR A 84 -11.57 -18.24 2.84
CA THR A 84 -11.04 -18.90 1.63
C THR A 84 -11.99 -18.82 0.43
N THR A 85 -13.28 -19.12 0.62
CA THR A 85 -14.26 -19.15 -0.47
C THR A 85 -14.51 -17.76 -1.06
N LEU A 86 -14.68 -16.75 -0.21
CA LEU A 86 -14.87 -15.36 -0.65
C LEU A 86 -13.60 -14.81 -1.29
N TYR A 87 -12.43 -15.10 -0.73
CA TYR A 87 -11.15 -14.69 -1.30
C TYR A 87 -10.99 -15.19 -2.75
N GLN A 88 -11.27 -16.47 -2.99
CA GLN A 88 -11.15 -17.05 -4.33
C GLN A 88 -12.25 -16.55 -5.28
N GLY A 89 -13.50 -16.43 -4.80
CA GLY A 89 -14.63 -15.95 -5.61
C GLY A 89 -14.53 -14.48 -6.02
N ASN A 90 -13.83 -13.65 -5.25
CA ASN A 90 -13.73 -12.20 -5.48
C ASN A 90 -12.37 -11.76 -6.04
N GLY A 91 -11.56 -12.67 -6.58
CA GLY A 91 -10.27 -12.34 -7.21
C GLY A 91 -9.12 -12.03 -6.25
N GLY A 92 -9.30 -12.28 -4.96
CA GLY A 92 -8.23 -12.25 -3.95
C GLY A 92 -7.55 -10.91 -3.72
N GLY A 93 -8.14 -9.80 -4.18
CA GLY A 93 -7.52 -8.47 -4.11
C GLY A 93 -6.31 -8.33 -5.04
N ALA A 94 -6.19 -9.17 -6.07
CA ALA A 94 -5.10 -9.10 -7.03
C ALA A 94 -5.28 -7.94 -8.02
N ASN A 95 -4.20 -7.19 -8.28
CA ASN A 95 -4.19 -6.13 -9.28
C ASN A 95 -4.24 -6.73 -10.69
N SER A 96 -5.20 -6.30 -11.49
CA SER A 96 -5.34 -6.69 -12.90
C SER A 96 -5.91 -5.53 -13.70
N VAL A 97 -5.60 -5.49 -15.00
CA VAL A 97 -6.17 -4.48 -15.91
C VAL A 97 -7.64 -4.80 -16.13
N ALA A 98 -8.52 -3.84 -15.87
CA ALA A 98 -9.95 -4.01 -16.05
C ALA A 98 -10.31 -4.27 -17.53
N PRO A 99 -11.35 -5.08 -17.81
CA PRO A 99 -11.83 -5.31 -19.17
C PRO A 99 -12.16 -3.98 -19.87
N GLY A 100 -11.77 -3.86 -21.13
CA GLY A 100 -11.96 -2.63 -21.92
C GLY A 100 -10.79 -1.65 -21.88
N TYR A 101 -9.77 -1.91 -21.07
CA TYR A 101 -8.52 -1.15 -21.06
C TYR A 101 -7.36 -1.96 -21.63
N THR A 102 -6.42 -1.27 -22.27
CA THR A 102 -5.22 -1.90 -22.79
C THR A 102 -4.18 -2.08 -21.67
N LYS A 103 -3.20 -2.96 -21.90
CA LYS A 103 -2.04 -3.08 -21.00
C LYS A 103 -1.25 -1.76 -20.90
N GLY A 104 -1.27 -0.95 -21.95
CA GLY A 104 -0.64 0.38 -21.96
C GLY A 104 -1.34 1.36 -21.01
N ASP A 105 -2.67 1.36 -20.97
CA ASP A 105 -3.46 2.20 -20.06
C ASP A 105 -3.19 1.83 -18.60
N GLY A 106 -3.17 0.52 -18.30
CA GLY A 106 -2.83 0.01 -16.97
C GLY A 106 -1.42 0.41 -16.54
N LEU A 107 -0.43 0.23 -17.43
CA LEU A 107 0.95 0.64 -17.16
C LEU A 107 1.07 2.16 -16.92
N GLY A 108 0.42 2.97 -17.75
CA GLY A 108 0.41 4.43 -17.59
C GLY A 108 -0.18 4.86 -16.26
N ALA A 109 -1.30 4.26 -15.86
CA ALA A 109 -1.95 4.55 -14.57
C ALA A 109 -1.03 4.21 -13.38
N GLU A 110 -0.37 3.05 -13.40
CA GLU A 110 0.55 2.62 -12.34
C GLU A 110 1.79 3.54 -12.25
N ILE A 111 2.33 3.97 -13.39
CA ILE A 111 3.46 4.92 -13.42
C ILE A 111 3.08 6.25 -12.78
N VAL A 112 1.95 6.84 -13.19
CA VAL A 112 1.49 8.13 -12.67
C VAL A 112 1.17 8.02 -11.17
N GLY A 113 0.45 6.97 -10.75
CA GLY A 113 0.12 6.74 -9.35
C GLY A 113 1.36 6.56 -8.47
N THR A 114 2.33 5.77 -8.93
CA THR A 114 3.59 5.55 -8.21
C THR A 114 4.43 6.83 -8.17
N PHE A 115 4.47 7.61 -9.26
CA PHE A 115 5.17 8.89 -9.29
C PHE A 115 4.60 9.86 -8.24
N VAL A 116 3.27 10.01 -8.17
CA VAL A 116 2.63 10.87 -7.16
C VAL A 116 2.96 10.42 -5.74
N LEU A 117 2.91 9.10 -5.47
CA LEU A 117 3.27 8.54 -4.17
C LEU A 117 4.73 8.85 -3.80
N VAL A 118 5.67 8.53 -4.69
CA VAL A 118 7.11 8.72 -4.44
C VAL A 118 7.46 10.20 -4.34
N TYR A 119 6.89 11.05 -5.19
CA TYR A 119 7.04 12.50 -5.10
C TYR A 119 6.54 13.04 -3.75
N THR A 120 5.41 12.55 -3.26
CA THR A 120 4.87 12.92 -1.95
C THR A 120 5.81 12.50 -0.82
N VAL A 121 6.39 11.29 -0.90
CA VAL A 121 7.39 10.82 0.08
C VAL A 121 8.61 11.74 0.08
N PHE A 122 9.16 12.07 -1.09
CA PHE A 122 10.29 13.00 -1.19
C PHE A 122 9.95 14.38 -0.65
N SER A 123 8.77 14.91 -0.96
CA SER A 123 8.30 16.21 -0.49
C SER A 123 8.07 16.23 1.03
N ALA A 124 7.66 15.09 1.61
CA ALA A 124 7.46 14.93 3.05
C ALA A 124 8.76 14.59 3.81
N THR A 125 9.88 14.34 3.11
CA THR A 125 11.15 14.01 3.75
C THR A 125 11.79 15.29 4.29
N ASP A 126 11.76 15.48 5.60
CA ASP A 126 12.41 16.61 6.28
C ASP A 126 13.94 16.47 6.20
N ALA A 127 14.61 17.46 5.59
CA ALA A 127 16.06 17.50 5.46
C ALA A 127 16.82 17.52 6.81
N LYS A 128 16.13 17.81 7.93
CA LYS A 128 16.74 17.92 9.27
C LYS A 128 16.54 16.70 10.17
N ARG A 129 15.74 15.69 9.77
CA ARG A 129 15.42 14.55 10.65
C ARG A 129 15.80 13.22 9.99
N SER A 130 16.86 12.59 10.49
CA SER A 130 17.25 11.24 10.09
C SER A 130 16.65 10.19 11.04
N ALA A 131 16.36 8.99 10.53
CA ALA A 131 15.97 7.85 11.37
C ALA A 131 17.12 7.51 12.34
N ARG A 132 16.80 6.99 13.54
CA ARG A 132 17.72 6.84 14.68
C ARG A 132 19.09 6.28 14.24
N ASP A 133 20.14 7.07 14.45
CA ASP A 133 21.52 6.57 14.41
C ASP A 133 21.72 5.64 15.59
N SER A 134 22.06 4.38 15.31
CA SER A 134 22.52 3.42 16.31
C SER A 134 23.94 3.80 16.76
N HIS A 135 24.07 4.90 17.52
CA HIS A 135 25.22 5.07 18.41
C HIS A 135 25.10 4.01 19.50
N VAL A 136 25.78 2.88 19.30
CA VAL A 136 26.06 1.91 20.36
C VAL A 136 27.22 2.49 21.17
N PRO A 137 27.06 2.76 22.48
CA PRO A 137 28.16 3.15 23.36
C PRO A 137 29.14 2.00 23.63
#